data_AF-A0A2V8HJ70-F1
#
_entry.id   AF-A0A2V8HJ70-F1
#
_cell.length_a   1.000
_cell.length_b   1.000
_cell.length_c   1.000
_cell.angle_alpha   90.00
_cell.angle_beta   90.00
_cell.angle_gamma   90.00
#
_symmetry.space_group_name_H-M   'P 1'
#
loop_
_entity.id
_entity.type
_entity.pdbx_description
1 polymer ?
#
loop_
_entity_poly.entity_id
_entity_poly.type
_entity_poly.pdbx_seq_one_letter_code
_entity_poly.pdbx_strand_id
1 'polypeptide(L)'
;MRVPDVRSNSARDSASRGAFLVAATALLVAIYFLPVPAPLVRAGNEIPLTANGKTCLGIMAFAVILWVTETLPFAATSLLVLLIIPAFGIAPYRDVVRAGFGDPVITFFIGVLLMSAAFTQSGLGTRMTYHVLLRVGTRTDRVLLGMLTVGTLMSMWITDIAVAAMLLPLGVGLLQDAGLRPGQSNFGRALMISTAFGPLIGGIATPAGTAANLVAIGQLKQLASVDVSFWRWMTLGVPASLIMVPFAWRILLWMFPPEIDRLPIDTETIRARLRDLGPLRRGESRTLLVFASVVALWLFTPLPIEAVGLGGGVALFLPGIRVLSWKEAEAQVEWGGVMLIVA
;
A
#
# COMPACT_ATOMS: atom_id res chain seq x y z
N MET A 1 8.79 10.93 33.44
CA MET A 1 9.22 9.85 32.53
C MET A 1 10.46 10.33 31.80
N ARG A 2 11.64 9.74 32.06
CA ARG A 2 12.86 10.07 31.29
C ARG A 2 12.68 9.52 29.88
N VAL A 3 12.72 10.39 28.88
CA VAL A 3 12.77 9.98 27.47
C VAL A 3 14.06 9.17 27.30
N PRO A 4 14.02 7.94 26.77
CA PRO A 4 15.22 7.14 26.55
C PRO A 4 16.20 7.87 25.62
N ASP A 5 17.48 7.80 25.94
CA ASP A 5 18.56 8.45 25.20
C ASP A 5 18.69 7.83 23.79
N VAL A 6 18.29 8.59 22.78
CA VAL A 6 18.18 8.19 21.36
C VAL A 6 19.50 7.59 20.83
N ARG A 7 20.64 8.04 21.35
CA ARG A 7 21.96 7.54 20.94
C ARG A 7 22.23 6.11 21.39
N SER A 8 21.78 5.73 22.59
CA SER A 8 21.96 4.37 23.13
C SER A 8 21.14 3.31 22.39
N ASN A 9 19.95 3.69 21.91
CA ASN A 9 19.12 2.85 21.05
C ASN A 9 19.74 2.66 19.66
N SER A 10 20.34 3.70 19.08
CA SER A 10 20.93 3.61 17.73
C SER A 10 22.11 2.62 17.61
N ALA A 11 22.94 2.51 18.65
CA ALA A 11 24.10 1.60 18.66
C ALA A 11 23.67 0.14 18.87
N ARG A 12 22.69 -0.11 19.75
CA ARG A 12 22.09 -1.44 19.91
C ARG A 12 21.35 -1.90 18.65
N ASP A 13 20.62 -0.99 18.02
CA ASP A 13 19.89 -1.25 16.77
C ASP A 13 20.87 -1.53 15.61
N SER A 14 22.00 -0.82 15.54
CA SER A 14 23.06 -1.11 14.56
C SER A 14 23.71 -2.49 14.78
N ALA A 15 23.98 -2.86 16.03
CA ALA A 15 24.56 -4.17 16.36
C ALA A 15 23.60 -5.33 16.04
N SER A 16 22.30 -5.18 16.32
CA SER A 16 21.29 -6.19 15.95
C SER A 16 21.12 -6.33 14.44
N ARG A 17 21.10 -5.22 13.70
CA ARG A 17 21.07 -5.24 12.23
C ARG A 17 22.28 -5.93 11.62
N GLY A 18 23.48 -5.64 12.14
CA GLY A 18 24.71 -6.34 11.73
C GLY A 18 24.63 -7.86 11.95
N ALA A 19 24.11 -8.28 13.09
CA ALA A 19 23.92 -9.70 13.40
C ALA A 19 22.95 -10.38 12.44
N PHE A 20 21.82 -9.75 12.10
CA PHE A 20 20.86 -10.29 11.13
C PHE A 20 21.44 -10.40 9.72
N LEU A 21 22.22 -9.41 9.27
CA LEU A 21 22.90 -9.48 7.98
C LEU A 21 23.88 -10.66 7.93
N VAL A 22 24.69 -10.83 8.98
CA VAL A 22 25.63 -11.95 9.09
C VAL A 22 24.89 -13.28 9.12
N ALA A 23 23.81 -13.38 9.91
CA ALA A 23 23.00 -14.60 10.00
C ALA A 23 22.34 -14.96 8.66
N ALA A 24 21.76 -13.99 7.96
CA ALA A 24 21.17 -14.20 6.63
C ALA A 24 22.23 -14.63 5.62
N THR A 25 23.40 -13.99 5.62
CA THR A 25 24.52 -14.34 4.72
C THR A 25 25.04 -15.74 5.03
N ALA A 26 25.21 -16.08 6.31
CA ALA A 26 25.63 -17.41 6.73
C ALA A 26 24.62 -18.49 6.32
N LEU A 27 23.32 -18.20 6.41
CA LEU A 27 22.28 -19.12 5.95
C LEU A 27 22.32 -19.33 4.43
N LEU A 28 22.46 -18.26 3.64
CA LEU A 28 22.63 -18.34 2.19
C LEU A 28 23.84 -19.21 1.82
N VAL A 29 24.99 -18.96 2.45
CA VAL A 29 26.22 -19.72 2.22
C VAL A 29 26.05 -21.18 2.64
N ALA A 30 25.40 -21.44 3.78
CA ALA A 30 25.11 -22.80 4.23
C ALA A 30 24.22 -23.56 3.22
N ILE A 31 23.15 -22.93 2.72
CA ILE A 31 22.27 -23.51 1.69
C ILE A 31 23.03 -23.77 0.39
N TYR A 32 23.91 -22.87 -0.01
CA TYR A 32 24.73 -23.02 -1.20
C TYR A 32 25.64 -24.26 -1.12
N PHE A 33 26.31 -24.48 0.03
CA PHE A 33 27.23 -25.61 0.22
C PHE A 33 26.56 -26.93 0.64
N LEU A 34 25.30 -26.93 1.09
CA LEU A 34 24.55 -28.14 1.39
C LEU A 34 24.43 -29.05 0.15
N PRO A 35 24.52 -30.38 0.27
CA PRO A 35 24.32 -31.26 -0.89
C PRO A 35 22.89 -31.13 -1.43
N VAL A 36 22.72 -31.31 -2.73
CA VAL A 36 21.39 -31.33 -3.35
C VAL A 36 20.66 -32.58 -2.84
N PRO A 37 19.43 -32.45 -2.29
CA PRO A 37 18.66 -33.59 -1.80
C PRO A 37 18.23 -34.51 -2.95
N ALA A 38 17.90 -35.76 -2.62
CA ALA A 38 17.33 -36.69 -3.59
C ALA A 38 16.05 -36.12 -4.23
N PRO A 39 15.76 -36.41 -5.52
CA PRO A 39 14.57 -35.92 -6.19
C PRO A 39 13.29 -36.31 -5.44
N LEU A 40 12.32 -35.40 -5.42
CA LEU A 40 10.99 -35.70 -4.88
C LEU A 40 10.20 -36.48 -5.93
N VAL A 41 9.62 -37.62 -5.53
CA VAL A 41 8.73 -38.40 -6.42
C VAL A 41 7.29 -38.00 -6.14
N ARG A 42 6.61 -37.42 -7.15
CA ARG A 42 5.18 -37.07 -7.06
C ARG A 42 4.45 -37.55 -8.30
N ALA A 43 3.40 -38.35 -8.10
CA ALA A 43 2.60 -38.93 -9.18
C ALA A 43 3.44 -39.68 -10.24
N GLY A 44 4.50 -40.37 -9.82
CA GLY A 44 5.39 -41.13 -10.70
C GLY A 44 6.45 -40.29 -11.43
N ASN A 45 6.47 -38.96 -11.26
CA ASN A 45 7.48 -38.08 -11.84
C ASN A 45 8.53 -37.69 -10.79
N GLU A 46 9.81 -37.77 -11.16
CA GLU A 46 10.91 -37.23 -10.37
C GLU A 46 11.01 -35.72 -10.59
N ILE A 47 11.00 -34.97 -9.49
CA ILE A 47 11.14 -33.51 -9.48
C ILE A 47 12.48 -33.22 -8.78
N PRO A 48 13.59 -33.11 -9.54
CA PRO A 48 14.90 -32.82 -8.96
C PRO A 48 15.00 -31.34 -8.57
N LEU A 49 15.59 -31.07 -7.41
CA LEU A 49 16.01 -29.71 -7.07
C LEU A 49 17.35 -29.44 -7.77
N THR A 50 17.39 -28.51 -8.71
CA THR A 50 18.66 -28.14 -9.37
C THR A 50 19.58 -27.38 -8.41
N ALA A 51 20.89 -27.39 -8.67
CA ALA A 51 21.84 -26.60 -7.89
C ALA A 51 21.47 -25.10 -7.91
N ASN A 52 21.12 -24.56 -9.09
CA ASN A 52 20.65 -23.19 -9.23
C ASN A 52 19.34 -22.94 -8.45
N GLY A 53 18.39 -23.87 -8.51
CA GLY A 53 17.14 -23.77 -7.75
C GLY A 53 17.36 -23.74 -6.24
N LYS A 54 18.27 -24.57 -5.73
CA LYS A 54 18.69 -24.55 -4.32
C LYS A 54 19.34 -23.22 -3.94
N THR A 55 20.22 -22.68 -4.78
CA THR A 55 20.83 -21.36 -4.54
C THR A 55 19.77 -20.25 -4.55
N CYS A 56 18.81 -20.27 -5.47
CA CYS A 56 17.68 -19.34 -5.47
C CYS A 56 16.88 -19.39 -4.16
N LEU A 57 16.63 -20.58 -3.60
CA LEU A 57 15.97 -20.72 -2.29
C LEU A 57 16.81 -20.08 -1.18
N GLY A 58 18.13 -20.21 -1.24
CA GLY A 58 19.04 -19.53 -0.32
C GLY A 58 18.95 -18.00 -0.43
N ILE A 59 18.91 -17.48 -1.66
CA ILE A 59 18.79 -16.03 -1.93
C ILE A 59 17.43 -15.51 -1.44
N MET A 60 16.37 -16.28 -1.66
CA MET A 60 15.04 -15.97 -1.16
C MET A 60 15.00 -15.93 0.37
N ALA A 61 15.59 -16.93 1.05
CA ALA A 61 15.69 -16.94 2.51
C ALA A 61 16.49 -15.73 3.04
N PHE A 62 17.60 -15.38 2.37
CA PHE A 62 18.37 -14.19 2.67
C PHE A 62 17.52 -12.91 2.55
N ALA A 63 16.83 -12.72 1.44
CA ALA A 63 15.98 -11.55 1.20
C ALA A 63 14.84 -11.45 2.23
N VAL A 64 14.15 -12.56 2.51
CA VAL A 64 13.06 -12.62 3.49
C VAL A 64 13.55 -12.25 4.89
N ILE A 65 14.71 -12.76 5.33
CA ILE A 65 15.27 -12.39 6.63
C ILE A 65 15.54 -10.88 6.67
N LEU A 66 16.18 -10.32 5.63
CA LEU A 66 16.47 -8.89 5.56
C LEU A 66 15.21 -8.02 5.55
N TRP A 67 14.16 -8.43 4.84
CA TRP A 67 12.87 -7.72 4.82
C TRP A 67 12.15 -7.79 6.17
N VAL A 68 12.06 -8.97 6.79
CA VAL A 68 11.36 -9.16 8.07
C VAL A 68 12.09 -8.46 9.22
N THR A 69 13.43 -8.46 9.20
CA THR A 69 14.25 -7.81 10.23
C THR A 69 14.49 -6.33 9.97
N GLU A 70 14.08 -5.82 8.80
CA GLU A 70 14.36 -4.46 8.33
C GLU A 70 15.85 -4.05 8.47
N THR A 71 16.75 -5.04 8.29
CA THR A 71 18.20 -4.83 8.44
C THR A 71 18.72 -3.80 7.45
N LEU A 72 18.22 -3.88 6.21
CA LEU A 72 18.38 -2.88 5.16
C LEU A 72 16.99 -2.37 4.77
N PRO A 73 16.88 -1.12 4.27
CA PRO A 73 15.65 -0.66 3.63
C PRO A 73 15.20 -1.67 2.57
N PHE A 74 13.92 -2.03 2.55
CA PHE A 74 13.43 -3.12 1.71
C PHE A 74 13.74 -2.93 0.22
N ALA A 75 13.73 -1.69 -0.27
CA ALA A 75 14.15 -1.33 -1.63
C ALA A 75 15.63 -1.66 -1.90
N ALA A 76 16.52 -1.42 -0.93
CA ALA A 76 17.93 -1.75 -1.04
C ALA A 76 18.15 -3.27 -1.04
N THR A 77 17.42 -4.02 -0.20
CA THR A 77 17.41 -5.49 -0.24
C THR A 77 16.96 -6.01 -1.61
N SER A 78 15.93 -5.39 -2.19
CA SER A 78 15.39 -5.76 -3.51
C SER A 78 16.44 -5.57 -4.62
N LEU A 79 17.09 -4.40 -4.64
CA LEU A 79 18.21 -4.15 -5.56
C LEU A 79 19.40 -5.08 -5.33
N LEU A 80 19.67 -5.44 -4.08
CA LEU A 80 20.75 -6.38 -3.74
C LEU A 80 20.47 -7.78 -4.31
N VAL A 81 19.22 -8.26 -4.28
CA VAL A 81 18.84 -9.56 -4.89
C VAL A 81 19.16 -9.60 -6.39
N LEU A 82 18.91 -8.50 -7.12
CA LEU A 82 19.25 -8.39 -8.55
C LEU A 82 20.76 -8.51 -8.83
N LEU A 83 21.60 -8.17 -7.85
CA LEU A 83 23.06 -8.30 -7.95
C LEU A 83 23.53 -9.71 -7.52
N ILE A 84 22.88 -10.31 -6.53
CA ILE A 84 23.26 -11.62 -5.99
C ILE A 84 22.97 -12.73 -7.00
N ILE A 85 21.81 -12.73 -7.67
CA ILE A 85 21.43 -13.78 -8.64
C ILE A 85 22.53 -14.00 -9.72
N PRO A 86 22.99 -12.96 -10.45
CA PRO A 86 24.04 -13.13 -11.44
C PRO A 86 25.42 -13.36 -10.81
N ALA A 87 25.70 -12.84 -9.60
CA ALA A 87 26.96 -13.11 -8.90
C ALA A 87 27.15 -14.60 -8.57
N PHE A 88 26.05 -15.33 -8.31
CA PHE A 88 26.06 -16.78 -8.14
C PHE A 88 25.99 -17.56 -9.48
N GLY A 89 26.02 -16.88 -10.62
CA GLY A 89 26.01 -17.51 -11.95
C GLY A 89 24.67 -18.16 -12.34
N ILE A 90 23.56 -17.77 -11.68
CA ILE A 90 22.24 -18.36 -11.90
C ILE A 90 21.66 -17.95 -13.25
N ALA A 91 21.79 -16.66 -13.59
CA ALA A 91 21.33 -16.08 -14.85
C ALA A 91 22.22 -14.89 -15.25
N PRO A 92 22.36 -14.59 -16.55
CA PRO A 92 23.05 -13.38 -17.01
C PRO A 92 22.40 -12.12 -16.43
N TYR A 93 23.20 -11.11 -16.08
CA TYR A 93 22.70 -9.85 -15.51
C TYR A 93 21.60 -9.20 -16.36
N ARG A 94 21.75 -9.23 -17.69
CA ARG A 94 20.75 -8.71 -18.63
C ARG A 94 19.39 -9.38 -18.48
N ASP A 95 19.37 -10.69 -18.28
CA ASP A 95 18.13 -11.47 -18.18
C ASP A 95 17.44 -11.21 -16.84
N VAL A 96 18.23 -11.07 -15.76
CA VAL A 96 17.73 -10.69 -14.43
C VAL A 96 17.10 -9.29 -14.48
N VAL A 97 17.76 -8.30 -15.08
CA VAL A 97 17.21 -6.95 -15.27
C VAL A 97 15.95 -6.98 -16.12
N ARG A 98 15.92 -7.79 -17.19
CA ARG A 98 14.75 -7.92 -18.06
C ARG A 98 13.56 -8.56 -17.34
N ALA A 99 13.81 -9.57 -16.49
CA ALA A 99 12.78 -10.24 -15.72
C ALA A 99 12.19 -9.33 -14.63
N GLY A 100 13.04 -8.55 -13.96
CA GLY A 100 12.61 -7.57 -12.95
C GLY A 100 12.01 -6.32 -13.58
N PHE A 101 12.85 -5.40 -14.07
CA PHE A 101 12.42 -4.09 -14.57
C PHE A 101 11.56 -4.13 -15.85
N GLY A 102 11.59 -5.24 -16.58
CA GLY A 102 10.79 -5.41 -17.79
C GLY A 102 9.36 -5.90 -17.53
N ASP A 103 8.98 -6.15 -16.28
CA ASP A 103 7.62 -6.61 -15.95
C ASP A 103 6.59 -5.49 -16.17
N PRO A 104 5.52 -5.72 -16.98
CA PRO A 104 4.45 -4.74 -17.20
C PRO A 104 3.79 -4.21 -15.91
N VAL A 105 3.75 -5.02 -14.84
CA VAL A 105 3.19 -4.63 -13.53
C VAL A 105 3.87 -3.37 -12.98
N ILE A 106 5.16 -3.17 -13.26
CA ILE A 106 5.88 -1.95 -12.86
C ILE A 106 5.25 -0.71 -13.48
N THR A 107 4.92 -0.77 -14.78
CA THR A 107 4.34 0.37 -15.49
C THR A 107 2.94 0.70 -14.99
N PHE A 108 2.14 -0.32 -14.65
CA PHE A 108 0.86 -0.13 -13.97
C PHE A 108 1.05 0.58 -12.64
N PHE A 109 1.97 0.07 -11.81
CA PHE A 109 2.15 0.57 -10.46
C PHE A 109 2.66 2.02 -10.44
N ILE A 110 3.57 2.39 -11.35
CA ILE A 110 3.98 3.78 -11.56
C ILE A 110 2.77 4.66 -11.90
N GLY A 111 1.91 4.23 -12.83
CA GLY A 111 0.69 4.96 -13.18
C GLY A 111 -0.23 5.21 -11.98
N VAL A 112 -0.47 4.17 -11.17
CA VAL A 112 -1.25 4.25 -9.93
C VAL A 112 -0.61 5.19 -8.91
N LEU A 113 0.71 5.12 -8.71
CA LEU A 113 1.41 6.00 -7.78
C LEU A 113 1.32 7.47 -8.20
N LEU A 114 1.43 7.78 -9.49
CA LEU A 114 1.23 9.12 -10.04
C LEU A 114 -0.21 9.62 -9.81
N MET A 115 -1.20 8.74 -10.04
CA MET A 115 -2.60 9.05 -9.73
C MET A 115 -2.80 9.31 -8.23
N SER A 116 -2.22 8.47 -7.38
CA SER A 116 -2.26 8.62 -5.91
C SER A 116 -1.67 9.95 -5.45
N ALA A 117 -0.53 10.35 -6.01
CA ALA A 117 0.08 11.65 -5.74
C ALA A 117 -0.83 12.82 -6.17
N ALA A 118 -1.44 12.75 -7.35
CA ALA A 118 -2.35 13.80 -7.83
C ALA A 118 -3.62 13.89 -6.98
N PHE A 119 -4.16 12.74 -6.58
CA PHE A 119 -5.30 12.67 -5.70
C PHE A 119 -5.02 13.36 -4.37
N THR A 120 -3.90 13.00 -3.75
CA THR A 120 -3.47 13.53 -2.45
C THR A 120 -3.24 15.05 -2.53
N GLN A 121 -2.57 15.54 -3.57
CA GLN A 121 -2.28 16.97 -3.74
C GLN A 121 -3.49 17.81 -4.12
N SER A 122 -4.46 17.23 -4.81
CA SER A 122 -5.64 17.98 -5.24
C SER A 122 -6.52 18.47 -4.08
N GLY A 123 -6.44 17.83 -2.91
CA GLY A 123 -7.34 18.08 -1.77
C GLY A 123 -8.69 17.38 -1.86
N LEU A 124 -8.93 16.62 -2.94
CA LEU A 124 -10.18 15.89 -3.18
C LEU A 124 -10.53 14.94 -2.04
N GLY A 125 -9.54 14.23 -1.50
CA GLY A 125 -9.74 13.30 -0.41
C GLY A 125 -10.19 13.95 0.89
N THR A 126 -9.64 15.11 1.24
CA THR A 126 -10.08 15.90 2.39
C THR A 126 -11.54 16.32 2.23
N ARG A 127 -11.92 16.79 1.04
CA ARG A 127 -13.31 17.16 0.72
C ARG A 127 -14.25 15.96 0.83
N MET A 128 -13.88 14.81 0.28
CA MET A 128 -14.65 13.57 0.38
C MET A 128 -14.84 13.13 1.84
N THR A 129 -13.78 13.24 2.65
CA THR A 129 -13.83 12.91 4.07
C THR A 129 -14.85 13.75 4.81
N TYR A 130 -14.82 15.09 4.65
CA TYR A 130 -15.81 15.97 5.30
C TYR A 130 -17.24 15.70 4.83
N HIS A 131 -17.45 15.37 3.55
CA HIS A 131 -18.77 14.99 3.06
C HIS A 131 -19.31 13.71 3.70
N VAL A 132 -18.45 12.74 4.03
CA VAL A 132 -18.91 11.55 4.78
C VAL A 132 -19.14 11.90 6.24
N LEU A 133 -18.24 12.66 6.87
CA LEU A 133 -18.39 13.10 8.27
C LEU A 133 -19.72 13.87 8.49
N LEU A 134 -20.11 14.74 7.57
CA LEU A 134 -21.39 15.45 7.62
C LEU A 134 -22.61 14.55 7.52
N ARG A 135 -22.50 13.39 6.86
CA ARG A 135 -23.59 12.40 6.75
C ARG A 135 -23.69 11.50 7.98
N VAL A 136 -22.57 11.11 8.56
CA VAL A 136 -22.55 10.24 9.75
C VAL A 136 -22.88 11.01 11.05
N GLY A 137 -22.62 12.32 11.07
CA GLY A 137 -22.89 13.19 12.21
C GLY A 137 -21.83 13.11 13.29
N THR A 138 -22.21 13.32 14.54
CA THR A 138 -21.28 13.46 15.69
C THR A 138 -21.30 12.29 16.66
N ARG A 139 -22.11 11.24 16.41
CA ARG A 139 -22.13 10.02 17.24
C ARG A 139 -20.82 9.26 17.06
N THR A 140 -20.12 8.94 18.15
CA THR A 140 -18.74 8.41 18.09
C THR A 140 -18.63 7.11 17.31
N ASP A 141 -19.57 6.18 17.51
CA ASP A 141 -19.66 4.95 16.74
C ASP A 141 -19.82 5.20 15.22
N ARG A 142 -20.65 6.17 14.83
CA ARG A 142 -20.87 6.53 13.43
C ARG A 142 -19.71 7.28 12.82
N VAL A 143 -19.03 8.12 13.60
CA VAL A 143 -17.80 8.81 13.18
C VAL A 143 -16.71 7.77 12.88
N LEU A 144 -16.56 6.77 13.76
CA LEU A 144 -15.63 5.67 13.56
C LEU A 144 -15.95 4.87 12.29
N LEU A 145 -17.22 4.53 12.07
CA LEU A 145 -17.68 3.87 10.84
C LEU A 145 -17.42 4.75 9.60
N GLY A 146 -17.69 6.05 9.69
CA GLY A 146 -17.43 7.02 8.64
C GLY A 146 -15.96 7.06 8.26
N MET A 147 -15.08 7.06 9.26
CA MET A 147 -13.63 7.09 9.05
C MET A 147 -13.11 5.81 8.38
N LEU A 148 -13.56 4.64 8.85
CA LEU A 148 -13.28 3.36 8.19
C LEU A 148 -13.76 3.37 6.73
N THR A 149 -15.01 3.79 6.51
CA THR A 149 -15.65 3.77 5.20
C THR A 149 -14.95 4.70 4.21
N VAL A 150 -14.59 5.92 4.62
CA VAL A 150 -13.82 6.84 3.77
C VAL A 150 -12.48 6.23 3.41
N GLY A 151 -11.75 5.72 4.43
CA GLY A 151 -10.45 5.08 4.21
C GLY A 151 -10.55 3.93 3.21
N THR A 152 -11.53 3.05 3.41
CA THR A 152 -11.78 1.91 2.52
C THR A 152 -12.11 2.35 1.10
N LEU A 153 -13.07 3.26 0.92
CA LEU A 153 -13.50 3.69 -0.41
C LEU A 153 -12.40 4.42 -1.18
N MET A 154 -11.55 5.16 -0.47
CA MET A 154 -10.44 5.86 -1.09
C MET A 154 -9.30 4.91 -1.46
N SER A 155 -8.92 3.98 -0.56
CA SER A 155 -7.86 3.00 -0.82
C SER A 155 -8.19 2.00 -1.92
N MET A 156 -9.44 1.92 -2.36
CA MET A 156 -9.77 1.15 -3.55
C MET A 156 -9.06 1.69 -4.80
N TRP A 157 -8.62 2.94 -4.82
CA TRP A 157 -8.14 3.62 -6.03
C TRP A 157 -6.77 4.25 -5.89
N ILE A 158 -6.32 4.46 -4.66
CA ILE A 158 -5.04 5.07 -4.31
C ILE A 158 -4.39 4.28 -3.20
N THR A 159 -3.09 4.50 -2.99
CA THR A 159 -2.30 3.65 -2.09
C THR A 159 -2.67 3.84 -0.62
N ASP A 160 -2.65 2.73 0.14
CA ASP A 160 -3.04 2.70 1.57
C ASP A 160 -2.30 3.73 2.42
N ILE A 161 -1.00 3.88 2.17
CA ILE A 161 -0.13 4.84 2.86
C ILE A 161 -0.60 6.28 2.59
N ALA A 162 -0.96 6.61 1.35
CA ALA A 162 -1.40 7.96 0.99
C ALA A 162 -2.74 8.30 1.64
N VAL A 163 -3.69 7.37 1.65
CA VAL A 163 -4.99 7.56 2.32
C VAL A 163 -4.79 7.72 3.82
N ALA A 164 -4.01 6.84 4.44
CA ALA A 164 -3.72 6.92 5.87
C ALA A 164 -3.04 8.24 6.25
N ALA A 165 -2.03 8.67 5.49
CA ALA A 165 -1.33 9.94 5.70
C ALA A 165 -2.25 11.16 5.59
N MET A 166 -3.25 11.10 4.71
CA MET A 166 -4.26 12.16 4.57
C MET A 166 -5.30 12.13 5.70
N LEU A 167 -5.73 10.94 6.11
CA LEU A 167 -6.75 10.73 7.14
C LEU A 167 -6.22 11.00 8.56
N LEU A 168 -4.94 10.73 8.81
CA LEU A 168 -4.29 10.92 10.10
C LEU A 168 -4.44 12.35 10.66
N PRO A 169 -4.04 13.43 9.96
CA PRO A 169 -4.20 14.80 10.48
C PRO A 169 -5.67 15.19 10.67
N LEU A 170 -6.60 14.63 9.87
CA LEU A 170 -8.04 14.85 10.06
C LEU A 170 -8.54 14.19 11.34
N GLY A 171 -8.12 12.95 11.61
CA GLY A 171 -8.40 12.25 12.85
C GLY A 171 -7.85 13.00 14.07
N VAL A 172 -6.59 13.44 14.00
CA VAL A 172 -5.96 14.26 15.06
C VAL A 172 -6.73 15.55 15.29
N GLY A 173 -7.10 16.27 14.22
CA GLY A 173 -7.88 17.50 14.33
C GLY A 173 -9.25 17.30 15.01
N LEU A 174 -9.95 16.20 14.70
CA LEU A 174 -11.20 15.86 15.36
C LEU A 174 -11.01 15.56 16.86
N LEU A 175 -9.93 14.86 17.24
CA LEU A 175 -9.64 14.57 18.64
C LEU A 175 -9.25 15.82 19.43
N GLN A 176 -8.50 16.73 18.80
CA GLN A 176 -8.15 18.02 19.39
C GLN A 176 -9.38 18.91 19.61
N ASP A 177 -10.26 19.01 18.60
CA ASP A 177 -11.52 19.74 18.72
C ASP A 177 -12.42 19.16 19.82
N ALA A 178 -12.39 17.83 20.01
CA ALA A 178 -13.12 17.16 21.07
C ALA A 178 -12.47 17.28 22.47
N GLY A 179 -11.30 17.92 22.58
CA GLY A 179 -10.57 18.07 23.84
C GLY A 179 -9.96 16.76 24.38
N LEU A 180 -9.80 15.74 23.53
CA LEU A 180 -9.33 14.42 23.94
C LEU A 180 -7.79 14.37 23.96
N ARG A 181 -7.24 13.79 25.04
CA ARG A 181 -5.79 13.71 25.25
C ARG A 181 -5.20 12.43 24.64
N PRO A 182 -4.03 12.50 23.99
CA PRO A 182 -3.34 11.31 23.47
C PRO A 182 -3.14 10.24 24.54
N GLY A 183 -3.47 8.99 24.21
CA GLY A 183 -3.29 7.83 25.09
C GLY A 183 -4.31 7.69 26.21
N GLN A 184 -5.22 8.65 26.44
CA GLN A 184 -6.19 8.64 27.54
C GLN A 184 -7.64 8.36 27.10
N SER A 185 -7.89 8.29 25.80
CA SER A 185 -9.22 8.14 25.21
C SER A 185 -9.34 6.82 24.43
N ASN A 186 -10.38 6.02 24.71
CA ASN A 186 -10.65 4.80 23.95
C ASN A 186 -11.17 5.14 22.55
N PHE A 187 -12.09 6.10 22.45
CA PHE A 187 -12.53 6.63 21.15
C PHE A 187 -11.35 7.16 20.34
N GLY A 188 -10.43 7.90 20.98
CA GLY A 188 -9.22 8.41 20.33
C GLY A 188 -8.33 7.30 19.78
N ARG A 189 -8.10 6.23 20.56
CA ARG A 189 -7.37 5.05 20.08
C ARG A 189 -8.07 4.40 18.89
N ALA A 190 -9.39 4.16 19.00
CA ALA A 190 -10.18 3.55 17.95
C ALA A 190 -10.16 4.38 16.65
N LEU A 191 -10.34 5.71 16.76
CA LEU A 191 -10.32 6.61 15.62
C LEU A 191 -8.96 6.61 14.92
N MET A 192 -7.87 6.66 15.67
CA MET A 192 -6.52 6.62 15.09
C MET A 192 -6.23 5.26 14.43
N ILE A 193 -6.70 4.14 14.99
CA ILE A 193 -6.59 2.83 14.33
C ILE A 193 -7.44 2.80 13.06
N SER A 194 -8.63 3.39 13.07
CA SER A 194 -9.51 3.42 11.90
C SER A 194 -8.92 4.16 10.70
N THR A 195 -8.05 5.16 10.94
CA THR A 195 -7.36 5.88 9.86
C THR A 195 -6.36 5.00 9.10
N ALA A 196 -5.92 3.88 9.70
CA ALA A 196 -5.05 2.88 9.08
C ALA A 196 -5.83 1.63 8.62
N PHE A 197 -6.77 1.15 9.43
CA PHE A 197 -7.58 -0.03 9.10
C PHE A 197 -8.49 0.20 7.90
N GLY A 198 -9.12 1.36 7.80
CA GLY A 198 -9.97 1.71 6.65
C GLY A 198 -9.21 1.55 5.33
N PRO A 199 -8.06 2.23 5.16
CA PRO A 199 -7.20 2.08 4.00
C PRO A 199 -6.80 0.63 3.70
N LEU A 200 -6.27 -0.10 4.70
CA LEU A 200 -5.87 -1.52 4.52
C LEU A 200 -7.01 -2.41 4.01
N ILE A 201 -8.24 -2.20 4.51
CA ILE A 201 -9.43 -2.93 4.03
C ILE A 201 -9.79 -2.51 2.60
N GLY A 202 -9.57 -1.24 2.23
CA GLY A 202 -9.78 -0.74 0.87
C GLY A 202 -8.78 -1.29 -0.13
N GLY A 203 -7.51 -1.44 0.28
CA GLY A 203 -6.40 -1.83 -0.60
C GLY A 203 -6.61 -3.18 -1.28
N ILE A 204 -7.33 -4.11 -0.66
CA ILE A 204 -7.62 -5.42 -1.26
C ILE A 204 -8.75 -5.38 -2.31
N ALA A 205 -9.53 -4.29 -2.36
CA ALA A 205 -10.78 -4.23 -3.13
C ALA A 205 -10.56 -4.27 -4.65
N THR A 206 -9.51 -3.60 -5.13
CA THR A 206 -9.19 -3.49 -6.56
C THR A 206 -7.71 -3.76 -6.81
N PRO A 207 -7.33 -4.11 -8.05
CA PRO A 207 -5.91 -4.26 -8.40
C PRO A 207 -5.05 -3.01 -8.13
N ALA A 208 -5.65 -1.82 -8.15
CA ALA A 208 -4.94 -0.56 -7.94
C ALA A 208 -4.65 -0.23 -6.47
N GLY A 209 -5.28 -0.90 -5.51
CA GLY A 209 -5.16 -0.55 -4.09
C GLY A 209 -3.77 -0.85 -3.51
N THR A 210 -3.23 -2.04 -3.76
CA THR A 210 -1.91 -2.46 -3.25
C THR A 210 -1.09 -3.25 -4.28
N ALA A 211 0.23 -3.11 -4.21
CA ALA A 211 1.18 -3.84 -5.06
C ALA A 211 1.01 -5.37 -4.97
N ALA A 212 0.65 -5.88 -3.78
CA ALA A 212 0.45 -7.31 -3.56
C ALA A 212 -0.64 -7.91 -4.47
N ASN A 213 -1.70 -7.15 -4.78
CA ASN A 213 -2.78 -7.61 -5.66
C ASN A 213 -2.25 -7.83 -7.07
N LEU A 214 -1.38 -6.94 -7.55
CA LEU A 214 -0.80 -7.04 -8.89
C LEU A 214 0.17 -8.20 -9.01
N VAL A 215 1.01 -8.40 -7.99
CA VAL A 215 1.89 -9.58 -7.91
C VAL A 215 1.04 -10.84 -7.94
N ALA A 216 -0.06 -10.90 -7.18
CA ALA A 216 -0.96 -12.05 -7.18
C ALA A 216 -1.61 -12.29 -8.56
N ILE A 217 -2.09 -11.24 -9.24
CA ILE A 217 -2.65 -11.35 -10.60
C ILE A 217 -1.59 -11.86 -11.59
N GLY A 218 -0.37 -11.31 -11.55
CA GLY A 218 0.74 -11.74 -12.38
C GLY A 218 1.11 -13.20 -12.14
N GLN A 219 1.21 -13.62 -10.89
CA GLN A 219 1.51 -15.00 -10.51
C GLN A 219 0.39 -15.98 -10.89
N LEU A 220 -0.88 -15.62 -10.75
CA LEU A 220 -2.00 -16.43 -11.21
C LEU A 220 -1.95 -16.67 -12.73
N LYS A 221 -1.56 -15.65 -13.48
CA LYS A 221 -1.37 -15.76 -14.93
C LYS A 221 -0.18 -16.66 -15.27
N GLN A 222 0.97 -16.44 -14.63
CA GLN A 222 2.21 -17.19 -14.92
C GLN A 222 2.15 -18.65 -14.48
N LEU A 223 1.66 -18.92 -13.26
CA LEU A 223 1.72 -20.25 -12.63
C LEU A 223 0.48 -21.11 -12.90
N ALA A 224 -0.70 -20.49 -12.98
CA ALA A 224 -1.96 -21.19 -13.12
C ALA A 224 -2.66 -20.95 -14.48
N SER A 225 -2.06 -20.15 -15.37
CA SER A 225 -2.67 -19.72 -16.64
C SER A 225 -4.06 -19.08 -16.45
N VAL A 226 -4.30 -18.48 -15.28
CA VAL A 226 -5.56 -17.80 -14.96
C VAL A 226 -5.40 -16.32 -15.24
N ASP A 227 -6.06 -15.82 -16.28
CA ASP A 227 -6.12 -14.39 -16.55
C ASP A 227 -7.23 -13.75 -15.69
N VAL A 228 -6.85 -12.77 -14.87
CA VAL A 228 -7.74 -12.05 -13.97
C VAL A 228 -7.82 -10.61 -14.41
N SER A 229 -8.94 -10.26 -15.06
CA SER A 229 -9.21 -8.88 -15.43
C SER A 229 -9.50 -8.00 -14.21
N PHE A 230 -9.40 -6.68 -14.38
CA PHE A 230 -9.69 -5.70 -13.34
C PHE A 230 -11.10 -5.88 -12.76
N TRP A 231 -12.09 -6.02 -13.65
CA TRP A 231 -13.47 -6.32 -13.28
C TRP A 231 -13.60 -7.62 -12.48
N ARG A 232 -12.98 -8.71 -12.96
CA ARG A 232 -13.05 -10.03 -12.30
C ARG A 232 -12.50 -9.96 -10.88
N TRP A 233 -11.39 -9.26 -10.66
CA TRP A 233 -10.87 -9.02 -9.32
C TRP A 233 -11.90 -8.30 -8.43
N MET A 234 -12.47 -7.20 -8.94
CA MET A 234 -13.43 -6.39 -8.18
C MET A 234 -14.68 -7.15 -7.76
N THR A 235 -15.15 -8.13 -8.55
CA THR A 235 -16.31 -8.96 -8.16
C THR A 235 -16.08 -9.76 -6.87
N LEU A 236 -14.82 -9.98 -6.46
CA LEU A 236 -14.47 -10.61 -5.20
C LEU A 236 -13.95 -9.60 -4.19
N GLY A 237 -13.01 -8.74 -4.60
CA GLY A 237 -12.34 -7.78 -3.72
C GLY A 237 -13.29 -6.75 -3.13
N VAL A 238 -14.14 -6.11 -3.96
CA VAL A 238 -15.05 -5.06 -3.47
C VAL A 238 -16.07 -5.61 -2.46
N PRO A 239 -16.79 -6.72 -2.73
CA PRO A 239 -17.67 -7.31 -1.72
C PRO A 239 -16.92 -7.71 -0.44
N ALA A 240 -15.73 -8.30 -0.55
CA ALA A 240 -14.93 -8.69 0.61
C ALA A 240 -14.57 -7.48 1.48
N SER A 241 -14.06 -6.39 0.88
CA SER A 241 -13.76 -5.15 1.60
C SER A 241 -14.98 -4.55 2.28
N LEU A 242 -16.12 -4.49 1.58
CA LEU A 242 -17.36 -3.94 2.13
C LEU A 242 -17.89 -4.78 3.31
N ILE A 243 -17.70 -6.10 3.27
CA ILE A 243 -18.03 -7.00 4.39
C ILE A 243 -17.07 -6.77 5.56
N MET A 244 -15.78 -6.55 5.30
CA MET A 244 -14.79 -6.33 6.36
C MET A 244 -14.99 -5.02 7.14
N VAL A 245 -15.54 -3.98 6.54
CA VAL A 245 -15.81 -2.68 7.22
C VAL A 245 -16.67 -2.84 8.49
N PRO A 246 -17.87 -3.44 8.47
CA PRO A 246 -18.68 -3.61 9.68
C PRO A 246 -18.01 -4.54 10.72
N PHE A 247 -17.20 -5.53 10.30
CA PHE A 247 -16.43 -6.36 11.23
C PHE A 247 -15.35 -5.55 11.93
N ALA A 248 -14.54 -4.79 11.18
CA ALA A 248 -13.52 -3.91 11.74
C ALA A 248 -14.15 -2.87 12.67
N TRP A 249 -15.26 -2.27 12.26
CA TRP A 249 -16.02 -1.34 13.08
C TRP A 249 -16.48 -1.98 14.40
N ARG A 250 -17.05 -3.19 14.34
CA ARG A 250 -17.51 -3.92 15.53
C ARG A 250 -16.34 -4.29 16.45
N ILE A 251 -15.23 -4.75 15.89
CA ILE A 251 -14.02 -5.11 16.65
C ILE A 251 -13.47 -3.88 17.38
N LEU A 252 -13.38 -2.73 16.71
CA LEU A 252 -12.90 -1.50 17.33
C LEU A 252 -13.81 -1.03 18.47
N LEU A 253 -15.14 -1.08 18.29
CA LEU A 253 -16.09 -0.75 19.35
C LEU A 253 -16.02 -1.72 20.54
N TRP A 254 -15.72 -2.99 20.28
CA TRP A 254 -15.60 -4.01 21.32
C TRP A 254 -14.29 -3.89 22.10
N MET A 255 -13.16 -3.68 21.42
CA MET A 255 -11.84 -3.54 22.03
C MET A 255 -11.62 -2.18 22.69
N PHE A 256 -12.18 -1.12 22.11
CA PHE A 256 -12.07 0.25 22.59
C PHE A 256 -13.46 0.90 22.71
N PRO A 257 -14.29 0.48 23.67
CA PRO A 257 -15.60 1.07 23.90
C PRO A 257 -15.49 2.59 24.08
N PRO A 258 -16.17 3.41 23.24
CA PRO A 258 -16.12 4.86 23.36
C PRO A 258 -16.62 5.32 24.72
N GLU A 259 -15.85 6.17 25.38
CA GLU A 259 -16.21 6.77 26.68
C GLU A 259 -17.21 7.93 26.55
N ILE A 260 -17.40 8.44 25.32
CA ILE A 260 -18.34 9.49 24.98
C ILE A 260 -19.24 9.03 23.83
N ASP A 261 -20.55 9.25 23.96
CA ASP A 261 -21.54 8.85 22.93
C ASP A 261 -21.54 9.80 21.72
N ARG A 262 -21.27 11.07 21.97
CA ARG A 262 -21.22 12.12 20.94
C ARG A 262 -20.00 12.99 21.15
N LEU A 263 -19.37 13.36 20.04
CA LEU A 263 -18.31 14.34 20.06
C LEU A 263 -18.87 15.70 20.52
N PRO A 264 -18.17 16.41 21.42
CA PRO A 264 -18.54 17.76 21.83
C PRO A 264 -18.16 18.79 20.74
N ILE A 265 -18.51 18.49 19.50
CA ILE A 265 -18.23 19.29 18.31
C ILE A 265 -19.56 19.55 17.64
N ASP A 266 -19.82 20.81 17.28
CA ASP A 266 -20.98 21.15 16.48
C ASP A 266 -20.79 20.65 15.03
N THR A 267 -21.85 20.13 14.42
CA THR A 267 -21.84 19.77 13.00
C THR A 267 -21.54 21.01 12.13
N GLU A 268 -21.86 22.21 12.61
CA GLU A 268 -21.44 23.46 11.97
C GLU A 268 -19.93 23.64 11.89
N THR A 269 -19.15 23.14 12.84
CA THR A 269 -17.68 23.22 12.78
C THR A 269 -17.15 22.40 11.59
N ILE A 270 -17.68 21.19 11.38
CA ILE A 270 -17.33 20.35 10.22
C ILE A 270 -17.81 21.02 8.93
N ARG A 271 -19.01 21.62 8.94
CA ARG A 271 -19.56 22.34 7.78
C ARG A 271 -18.75 23.59 7.46
N ALA A 272 -18.24 24.31 8.46
CA ALA A 272 -17.35 25.46 8.30
C ALA A 272 -16.03 25.03 7.65
N ARG A 273 -15.38 23.97 8.13
CA ARG A 273 -14.17 23.42 7.50
C ARG A 273 -14.38 23.02 6.03
N LEU A 274 -15.54 22.43 5.70
CA LEU A 274 -15.88 22.13 4.30
C LEU A 274 -16.11 23.41 3.49
N ARG A 275 -16.74 24.45 4.07
CA ARG A 275 -16.92 25.75 3.43
C ARG A 275 -15.58 26.46 3.19
N ASP A 276 -14.62 26.34 4.11
CA ASP A 276 -13.27 26.92 4.02
C ASP A 276 -12.45 26.33 2.86
N LEU A 277 -12.74 25.09 2.44
CA LEU A 277 -12.14 24.52 1.23
C LEU A 277 -12.56 25.27 -0.05
N GLY A 278 -13.71 25.95 -0.01
CA GLY A 278 -14.30 26.69 -1.13
C GLY A 278 -14.96 25.77 -2.18
N PRO A 279 -15.35 26.33 -3.35
CA PRO A 279 -15.89 25.54 -4.46
C PRO A 279 -14.87 24.53 -4.99
N LEU A 280 -15.33 23.58 -5.81
CA LEU A 280 -14.46 22.59 -6.46
C LEU A 280 -13.36 23.30 -7.25
N ARG A 281 -12.11 23.11 -6.82
CA ARG A 281 -10.94 23.71 -7.47
C ARG A 281 -10.68 22.99 -8.79
N ARG A 282 -10.04 23.69 -9.73
CA ARG A 282 -9.66 23.12 -11.04
C ARG A 282 -8.83 21.84 -10.87
N GLY A 283 -7.92 21.81 -9.89
CA GLY A 283 -7.13 20.61 -9.55
C GLY A 283 -8.02 19.43 -9.18
N GLU A 284 -8.92 19.58 -8.20
CA GLU A 284 -9.85 18.55 -7.76
C GLU A 284 -10.71 18.00 -8.91
N SER A 285 -11.30 18.89 -9.70
CA SER A 285 -12.19 18.50 -10.82
C SER A 285 -11.44 17.76 -11.92
N ARG A 286 -10.23 18.18 -12.26
CA ARG A 286 -9.40 17.54 -13.29
C ARG A 286 -8.85 16.20 -12.83
N THR A 287 -8.43 16.11 -11.57
CA THR A 287 -8.04 14.82 -10.96
C THR A 287 -9.20 13.84 -11.00
N LEU A 288 -10.39 14.28 -10.58
CA LEU A 288 -11.59 13.45 -10.60
C LEU A 288 -11.94 12.98 -12.03
N LEU A 289 -11.81 13.87 -13.03
CA LEU A 289 -12.03 13.53 -14.43
C LEU A 289 -11.06 12.45 -14.92
N VAL A 290 -9.76 12.61 -14.65
CA VAL A 290 -8.74 11.61 -15.04
C VAL A 290 -9.00 10.28 -14.34
N PHE A 291 -9.21 10.28 -13.02
CA PHE A 291 -9.54 9.07 -12.26
C PHE A 291 -10.78 8.36 -12.80
N ALA A 292 -11.88 9.09 -12.98
CA ALA A 292 -13.12 8.52 -13.49
C ALA A 292 -12.93 7.93 -14.90
N SER A 293 -12.14 8.59 -15.75
CA SER A 293 -11.81 8.10 -17.10
C SER A 293 -10.98 6.81 -17.05
N VAL A 294 -9.95 6.76 -16.21
CA VAL A 294 -9.10 5.57 -16.00
C VAL A 294 -9.92 4.39 -15.48
N VAL A 295 -10.75 4.61 -14.46
CA VAL A 295 -11.65 3.58 -13.92
C VAL A 295 -12.64 3.10 -14.97
N ALA A 296 -13.25 4.01 -15.74
CA ALA A 296 -14.15 3.62 -16.83
C ALA A 296 -13.42 2.77 -17.88
N LEU A 297 -12.19 3.12 -18.26
CA LEU A 297 -11.39 2.32 -19.19
C LEU A 297 -11.08 0.93 -18.63
N TRP A 298 -10.67 0.81 -17.38
CA TRP A 298 -10.43 -0.50 -16.73
C TRP A 298 -11.68 -1.37 -16.65
N LEU A 299 -12.86 -0.77 -16.49
CA LEU A 299 -14.12 -1.50 -16.32
C LEU A 299 -14.76 -1.91 -17.65
N PHE A 300 -14.68 -1.05 -18.67
CA PHE A 300 -15.50 -1.17 -19.88
C PHE A 300 -14.71 -1.44 -21.14
N THR A 301 -13.38 -1.48 -21.08
CA THR A 301 -12.53 -1.75 -22.26
C THR A 301 -11.60 -2.94 -22.03
N PRO A 302 -11.24 -3.68 -23.10
CA PRO A 302 -10.27 -4.77 -23.02
C PRO A 302 -8.81 -4.26 -23.13
N LEU A 303 -8.58 -2.95 -22.91
CA LEU A 303 -7.23 -2.39 -22.99
C LEU A 303 -6.34 -2.97 -21.87
N PRO A 304 -5.03 -3.11 -22.11
CA PRO A 304 -4.09 -3.54 -21.07
C PRO A 304 -4.17 -2.62 -19.85
N ILE A 305 -4.36 -3.20 -18.67
CA ILE A 305 -4.56 -2.44 -17.43
C ILE A 305 -3.37 -1.52 -17.15
N GLU A 306 -2.17 -1.98 -17.51
CA GLU A 306 -0.89 -1.31 -17.32
C GLU A 306 -0.78 -0.06 -18.20
N ALA A 307 -1.21 -0.17 -19.46
CA ALA A 307 -1.24 0.96 -20.40
C ALA A 307 -2.26 2.02 -19.96
N VAL A 308 -3.45 1.61 -19.51
CA VAL A 308 -4.49 2.52 -19.01
C VAL A 308 -4.01 3.24 -17.74
N GLY A 309 -3.40 2.51 -16.80
CA GLY A 309 -2.86 3.08 -15.56
C GLY A 309 -1.74 4.09 -15.83
N LEU A 310 -0.74 3.71 -16.63
CA LEU A 310 0.35 4.60 -17.01
C LEU A 310 -0.15 5.83 -17.79
N GLY A 311 -1.05 5.61 -18.76
CA GLY A 311 -1.66 6.69 -19.54
C GLY A 311 -2.41 7.69 -18.66
N GLY A 312 -3.16 7.21 -17.67
CA GLY A 312 -3.80 8.04 -16.65
C GLY A 312 -2.80 8.86 -15.83
N GLY A 313 -1.73 8.20 -15.36
CA GLY A 313 -0.62 8.86 -14.65
C GLY A 313 0.01 9.99 -15.47
N VAL A 314 0.32 9.73 -16.74
CA VAL A 314 0.91 10.71 -17.66
C VAL A 314 -0.07 11.84 -18.01
N ALA A 315 -1.36 11.54 -18.14
CA ALA A 315 -2.39 12.54 -18.45
C ALA A 315 -2.44 13.70 -17.43
N LEU A 316 -2.03 13.45 -16.18
CA LEU A 316 -1.98 14.45 -15.11
C LEU A 316 -0.98 15.58 -15.37
N PHE A 317 -0.01 15.37 -16.26
CA PHE A 317 0.99 16.36 -16.65
C PHE A 317 0.64 17.10 -17.95
N LEU A 318 -0.39 16.67 -18.68
CA LEU A 318 -0.73 17.24 -19.98
C LEU A 318 -1.18 18.71 -19.86
N PRO A 319 -0.88 19.54 -20.88
CA PRO A 319 -1.36 20.91 -20.95
C PRO A 319 -2.89 20.94 -20.82
N GLY A 320 -3.42 21.82 -19.99
CA GLY A 320 -4.86 21.92 -19.71
C GLY A 320 -5.36 21.05 -18.55
N ILE A 321 -4.66 19.97 -18.19
CA ILE A 321 -4.92 19.18 -16.97
C ILE A 321 -3.98 19.67 -15.86
N ARG A 322 -2.66 19.52 -16.07
CA ARG A 322 -1.53 19.92 -15.19
C ARG A 322 -1.91 20.02 -13.71
N VAL A 323 -2.23 18.87 -13.14
CA VAL A 323 -2.51 18.73 -11.69
C VAL A 323 -1.20 18.60 -10.90
N LEU A 324 -0.19 17.97 -11.50
CA LEU A 324 1.11 17.73 -10.90
C LEU A 324 2.22 18.35 -11.74
N SER A 325 3.26 18.86 -11.07
CA SER A 325 4.60 18.96 -11.64
C SER A 325 5.40 17.68 -11.42
N TRP A 326 6.40 17.42 -12.27
CA TRP A 326 7.24 16.23 -12.11
C TRP A 326 7.94 16.18 -10.75
N LYS A 327 8.41 17.34 -10.27
CA LYS A 327 9.05 17.47 -8.96
C LYS A 327 8.12 17.10 -7.80
N GLU A 328 6.85 17.50 -7.88
CA GLU A 328 5.84 17.14 -6.89
C GLU A 328 5.49 15.65 -6.95
N ALA A 329 5.42 15.08 -8.15
CA ALA A 329 5.18 13.65 -8.33
C ALA A 329 6.33 12.82 -7.74
N GLU A 330 7.57 13.15 -8.07
CA GLU A 330 8.77 12.48 -7.57
C GLU A 330 8.83 12.46 -6.04
N ALA A 331 8.44 13.57 -5.40
CA ALA A 331 8.45 13.70 -3.94
C ALA A 331 7.35 12.89 -3.24
N GLN A 332 6.25 12.56 -3.92
CA GLN A 332 5.11 11.84 -3.33
C GLN A 332 5.04 10.36 -3.70
N VAL A 333 5.66 9.98 -4.82
CA VAL A 333 5.69 8.59 -5.28
C VAL A 333 6.59 7.76 -4.36
N GLU A 334 6.06 6.63 -3.88
CA GLU A 334 6.79 5.66 -3.06
C GLU A 334 7.59 4.72 -3.99
N TRP A 335 8.80 5.14 -4.36
CA TRP A 335 9.65 4.38 -5.29
C TRP A 335 10.16 3.06 -4.72
N GLY A 336 10.16 2.89 -3.39
CA GLY A 336 10.62 1.66 -2.76
C GLY A 336 9.75 0.46 -3.14
N GLY A 337 8.43 0.62 -3.16
CA GLY A 337 7.48 -0.39 -3.59
C GLY A 337 7.70 -0.82 -5.05
N VAL A 338 8.11 0.11 -5.91
CA VAL A 338 8.52 -0.21 -7.29
C VAL A 338 9.75 -1.13 -7.28
N MET A 339 10.77 -0.80 -6.48
CA MET A 339 11.98 -1.62 -6.36
C MET A 339 11.69 -3.00 -5.79
N LEU A 340 10.71 -3.13 -4.91
CA LEU A 340 10.29 -4.42 -4.35
C LEU A 340 9.68 -5.35 -5.41
N ILE A 341 8.87 -4.82 -6.32
CA ILE A 341 8.28 -5.61 -7.41
C ILE A 341 9.35 -6.11 -8.39
N VAL A 342 10.44 -5.35 -8.55
CA VAL A 342 11.53 -5.68 -9.46
C VAL A 342 12.33 -6.91 -9.01
N ALA A 343 12.40 -7.18 -7.71
CA ALA A 343 13.24 -8.23 -7.13
C ALA A 343 12.57 -9.61 -7.08
#